data_AF-A0A6J5JS49-F1
#
_entry.id   AF-A0A6J5JS49-F1
#
_cell.length_a   1.000
_cell.length_b   1.000
_cell.length_c   1.000
_cell.angle_alpha   90.00
_cell.angle_beta   90.00
_cell.angle_gamma   90.00
#
_symmetry.space_group_name_H-M   'P 1'
#
loop_
_entity.id
_entity.type
_entity.pdbx_description
1 polymer ?
#
loop_
_entity_poly.entity_id
_entity_poly.type
_entity_poly.pdbx_seq_one_letter_code
_entity_poly.pdbx_strand_id
1 'polypeptide(L)'
;MKLRLILLSVISLALAAGAGWYILNQAFDDASASTATAARSAPTPAVQTVNGETVVVVSPEAQRASHIEVAPLAAVMSQSGISADAMVIDLQPLFDLRNRLASARADVDTFTAQAASSRTQYQGSRTLFADDRNVSQKSLQAAQSTMQGDEAKLQSARVTLNGLDGAMRQQFGDVLANAAAAPASRLFQLLQSGQAVVLRVTLPTSFGMAPPERIAVDTADGRVVPAQRLSASPLVDPAVQGSPWLYVADATLPANLRTSARVPTSSEAVSGLLIPAQAVVWYGGQTWAWVRTAPERFTRRYVPAGNEDDRGFMVTSGFHAGDQIVTQGAQLLLSEELKPQGIATACKDPPECDD
;
A
#
# COMPACT_ATOMS: atom_id res chain seq x y z
N MET A 1 52.17 67.75 -54.23
CA MET A 1 50.89 68.43 -53.89
C MET A 1 49.65 67.86 -54.62
N LYS A 2 49.78 67.17 -55.77
CA LYS A 2 48.63 66.62 -56.53
C LYS A 2 47.96 65.38 -55.91
N LEU A 3 48.69 64.53 -55.18
CA LEU A 3 48.12 63.30 -54.58
C LEU A 3 47.18 63.56 -53.39
N ARG A 4 47.44 64.63 -52.60
CA ARG A 4 46.62 64.98 -51.42
C ARG A 4 45.25 65.57 -51.80
N LEU A 5 45.16 66.29 -52.92
CA LEU A 5 43.88 66.82 -53.42
C LEU A 5 42.97 65.70 -53.96
N ILE A 6 43.55 64.69 -54.61
CA ILE A 6 42.78 63.55 -55.13
C ILE A 6 42.20 62.73 -53.97
N LEU A 7 42.99 62.49 -52.91
CA LEU A 7 42.53 61.75 -51.73
C LEU A 7 41.37 62.46 -51.02
N LEU A 8 41.43 63.80 -50.90
CA LEU A 8 40.35 64.60 -50.30
C LEU A 8 39.07 64.56 -51.14
N SER A 9 39.18 64.61 -52.48
CA SER A 9 38.01 64.54 -53.37
C SER A 9 37.28 63.19 -53.31
N VAL A 10 38.02 62.09 -53.16
CA VAL A 10 37.44 60.73 -53.05
C VAL A 10 36.73 60.53 -51.71
N ILE A 11 37.29 61.07 -50.62
CA ILE A 11 36.69 61.01 -49.29
C ILE A 11 35.39 61.83 -49.23
N SER A 12 35.36 63.02 -49.85
CA SER A 12 34.15 63.84 -49.94
C SER A 12 33.05 63.17 -50.76
N LEU A 13 33.39 62.48 -51.85
CA LEU A 13 32.42 61.74 -52.67
C LEU A 13 31.84 60.53 -51.91
N ALA A 14 32.66 59.83 -51.13
CA ALA A 14 32.22 58.70 -50.31
C ALA A 14 31.30 59.14 -49.17
N LEU A 15 31.56 60.29 -48.54
CA LEU A 15 30.70 60.87 -47.50
C LEU A 15 29.35 61.34 -48.05
N ALA A 16 29.33 61.93 -49.25
CA ALA A 16 28.09 62.35 -49.91
C ALA A 16 27.23 61.14 -50.32
N ALA A 17 27.85 60.07 -50.82
CA ALA A 17 27.15 58.82 -51.15
C ALA A 17 26.61 58.11 -49.90
N GLY A 18 27.37 58.09 -48.80
CA GLY A 18 26.94 57.52 -47.53
C GLY A 18 25.77 58.28 -46.88
N ALA A 19 25.80 59.62 -46.92
CA ALA A 19 24.70 60.45 -46.43
C ALA A 19 23.42 60.30 -47.28
N GLY A 20 23.57 60.22 -48.61
CA GLY A 20 22.44 59.96 -49.52
C GLY A 20 21.80 58.58 -49.31
N TRP A 21 22.61 57.55 -49.08
CA TRP A 21 22.13 56.19 -48.76
C TRP A 21 21.39 56.14 -47.42
N TYR A 22 21.91 56.81 -46.39
CA TYR A 22 21.30 56.83 -45.05
C TYR A 22 19.96 57.58 -45.03
N ILE A 23 19.85 58.69 -45.75
CA ILE A 23 18.61 59.47 -45.86
C ILE A 23 17.56 58.73 -46.70
N LEU A 24 17.96 58.04 -47.78
CA LEU A 24 17.04 57.18 -48.52
C LEU A 24 16.52 56.03 -47.64
N ASN A 25 17.36 55.38 -46.86
CA ASN A 25 16.92 54.27 -46.00
C ASN A 25 15.95 54.75 -44.90
N GLN A 26 16.20 55.89 -44.25
CA GLN A 26 15.24 56.42 -43.26
C GLN A 26 13.91 56.88 -43.91
N ALA A 27 13.95 57.44 -45.12
CA ALA A 27 12.74 57.85 -45.82
C ALA A 27 11.88 56.67 -46.31
N PHE A 28 12.47 55.47 -46.50
CA PHE A 28 11.74 54.25 -46.82
C PHE A 28 11.24 53.49 -45.58
N ASP A 29 11.91 53.63 -44.42
CA ASP A 29 11.43 53.07 -43.15
C ASP A 29 10.22 53.86 -42.59
N ASP A 30 10.16 55.18 -42.78
CA ASP A 30 9.00 56.01 -42.35
C ASP A 30 7.80 55.96 -43.32
N ALA A 31 8.00 55.59 -44.59
CA ALA A 31 6.95 55.63 -45.63
C ALA A 31 6.13 54.33 -45.78
N SER A 32 6.33 53.35 -44.89
CA SER A 32 5.45 52.17 -44.79
C SER A 32 4.77 52.02 -43.42
N ALA A 33 4.63 53.13 -42.69
CA ALA A 33 3.54 53.33 -41.73
C ALA A 33 2.21 53.56 -42.49
N SER A 34 1.81 52.57 -43.30
CA SER A 34 0.43 52.47 -43.73
C SER A 34 -0.38 52.08 -42.50
N THR A 35 -1.26 52.99 -42.08
CA THR A 35 -2.33 52.77 -41.11
C THR A 35 -3.32 51.73 -41.62
N ALA A 36 -2.87 50.48 -41.74
CA ALA A 36 -3.74 49.35 -41.57
C ALA A 36 -3.85 49.18 -40.05
N THR A 37 -4.95 49.68 -39.49
CA THR A 37 -5.49 49.14 -38.24
C THR A 37 -5.71 47.65 -38.49
N ALA A 38 -4.67 46.83 -38.31
CA ALA A 38 -4.83 45.44 -38.01
C ALA A 38 -5.70 45.46 -36.76
N ALA A 39 -6.96 45.08 -36.92
CA ALA A 39 -7.84 44.87 -35.80
C ALA A 39 -7.05 44.03 -34.81
N ARG A 40 -6.67 44.65 -33.68
CA ARG A 40 -6.12 43.93 -32.54
C ARG A 40 -7.21 42.95 -32.23
N SER A 41 -7.03 41.69 -32.64
CA SER A 41 -7.96 40.60 -32.36
C SER A 41 -8.31 40.78 -30.90
N ALA A 42 -9.59 41.03 -30.61
CA ALA A 42 -10.04 41.28 -29.24
C ALA A 42 -9.40 40.19 -28.35
N PRO A 43 -8.83 40.55 -27.18
CA PRO A 43 -8.18 39.57 -26.33
C PRO A 43 -9.14 38.40 -26.17
N THR A 44 -8.72 37.22 -26.64
CA THR A 44 -9.52 36.02 -26.59
C THR A 44 -10.00 35.87 -25.15
N PRO A 45 -11.32 35.83 -24.90
CA PRO A 45 -11.81 35.83 -23.54
C PRO A 45 -11.20 34.63 -22.80
N ALA A 46 -10.62 34.91 -21.63
CA ALA A 46 -9.92 33.93 -20.80
C ALA A 46 -10.87 32.79 -20.35
N VAL A 47 -12.17 33.03 -20.39
CA VAL A 47 -13.23 32.05 -20.13
C VAL A 47 -14.16 31.99 -21.33
N GLN A 48 -14.38 30.79 -21.85
CA GLN A 48 -15.26 30.52 -22.98
C GLN A 48 -16.25 29.42 -22.61
N THR A 49 -17.44 29.45 -23.21
CA THR A 49 -18.36 28.31 -23.17
C THR A 49 -18.20 27.52 -24.47
N VAL A 50 -17.66 26.31 -24.38
CA VAL A 50 -17.49 25.41 -25.54
C VAL A 50 -18.36 24.18 -25.30
N ASN A 51 -19.31 23.90 -26.20
CA ASN A 51 -20.24 22.77 -26.08
C ASN A 51 -21.02 22.72 -24.74
N GLY A 52 -21.30 23.88 -24.13
CA GLY A 52 -21.98 23.97 -22.83
C GLY A 52 -21.07 23.80 -21.61
N GLU A 53 -19.77 23.56 -21.80
CA GLU A 53 -18.77 23.51 -20.73
C GLU A 53 -18.02 24.83 -20.59
N THR A 54 -17.75 25.23 -19.35
CA THR A 54 -16.85 26.37 -19.06
C THR A 54 -15.40 25.95 -19.29
N VAL A 55 -14.74 26.61 -20.23
CA VAL A 55 -13.35 26.38 -20.64
C VAL A 55 -12.52 27.62 -20.32
N VAL A 56 -11.47 27.44 -19.52
CA VAL A 56 -10.46 28.47 -19.27
C VAL A 56 -9.37 28.34 -20.32
N VAL A 57 -9.06 29.45 -21.00
CA VAL A 57 -8.03 29.52 -22.05
C VAL A 57 -6.82 30.26 -21.52
N VAL A 58 -5.68 29.57 -21.44
CA VAL A 58 -4.41 30.10 -20.91
C VAL A 58 -3.30 29.88 -21.91
N SER A 59 -2.63 30.95 -22.34
CA SER A 59 -1.52 30.86 -23.30
C SER A 59 -0.34 30.04 -22.74
N PRO A 60 0.53 29.48 -23.59
CA PRO A 60 1.68 28.73 -23.13
C PRO A 60 2.67 29.57 -22.32
N GLU A 61 2.81 30.88 -22.61
CA GLU A 61 3.64 31.75 -21.76
C GLU A 61 3.02 31.93 -20.37
N ALA A 62 1.71 32.16 -20.29
CA ALA A 62 1.01 32.30 -19.03
C ALA A 62 1.06 30.99 -18.22
N GLN A 63 0.88 29.83 -18.85
CA GLN A 63 1.05 28.53 -18.18
C GLN A 63 2.43 28.38 -17.55
N ARG A 64 3.50 28.76 -18.27
CA ARG A 64 4.88 28.71 -17.73
C ARG A 64 5.09 29.71 -16.60
N ALA A 65 4.65 30.96 -16.77
CA ALA A 65 4.78 32.00 -15.75
C ALA A 65 3.99 31.68 -14.47
N SER A 66 2.89 30.94 -14.61
CA SER A 66 2.01 30.52 -13.53
C SER A 66 2.32 29.14 -12.96
N HIS A 67 3.38 28.46 -13.41
CA HIS A 67 3.74 27.10 -13.00
C HIS A 67 2.56 26.11 -13.08
N ILE A 68 1.77 26.20 -14.16
CA ILE A 68 0.68 25.26 -14.41
C ILE A 68 1.28 23.97 -14.95
N GLU A 69 1.35 22.96 -14.11
CA GLU A 69 1.86 21.63 -14.46
C GLU A 69 0.71 20.63 -14.58
N VAL A 70 0.85 19.70 -15.51
CA VAL A 70 -0.12 18.61 -15.71
C VAL A 70 0.56 17.25 -15.65
N ALA A 71 -0.19 16.25 -15.18
CA ALA A 71 0.22 14.85 -15.20
C ALA A 71 -0.90 13.96 -15.79
N PRO A 72 -0.56 12.89 -16.52
CA PRO A 72 -1.55 11.92 -16.97
C PRO A 72 -2.13 11.14 -15.78
N LEU A 73 -3.45 10.94 -15.78
CA LEU A 73 -4.06 9.98 -14.86
C LEU A 73 -3.72 8.54 -15.27
N ALA A 74 -3.28 7.75 -14.30
CA ALA A 74 -3.08 6.32 -14.44
C ALA A 74 -4.21 5.54 -13.76
N ALA A 75 -4.63 4.45 -14.40
CA ALA A 75 -5.50 3.48 -13.77
C ALA A 75 -4.78 2.79 -12.62
N VAL A 76 -5.43 2.74 -11.46
CA VAL A 76 -4.98 2.01 -10.29
C VAL A 76 -6.02 0.95 -9.94
N MET A 77 -5.54 -0.24 -9.58
CA MET A 77 -6.40 -1.25 -8.99
C MET A 77 -6.49 -0.98 -7.50
N SER A 78 -7.70 -0.86 -6.98
CA SER A 78 -7.94 -0.70 -5.55
C SER A 78 -8.99 -1.68 -5.10
N GLN A 79 -8.75 -2.25 -3.92
CA GLN A 79 -9.66 -3.16 -3.28
C GLN A 79 -10.14 -2.44 -2.02
N SER A 80 -11.46 -2.26 -1.90
CA SER A 80 -12.05 -1.78 -0.66
C SER A 80 -11.61 -2.71 0.48
N GLY A 81 -11.28 -2.12 1.62
CA GLY A 81 -10.80 -2.85 2.77
C GLY A 81 -11.01 -2.07 4.05
N ILE A 82 -10.82 -2.75 5.17
CA ILE A 82 -10.79 -2.16 6.50
C ILE A 82 -9.40 -2.33 7.10
N SER A 83 -9.09 -1.49 8.09
CA SER A 83 -7.98 -1.75 8.99
C SER A 83 -8.47 -2.60 10.17
N ALA A 84 -7.71 -3.62 10.55
CA ALA A 84 -7.96 -4.49 11.69
C ALA A 84 -6.74 -4.56 12.60
N ASP A 85 -6.95 -4.69 13.91
CA ASP A 85 -5.87 -4.85 14.87
C ASP A 85 -5.12 -6.18 14.65
N ALA A 86 -3.79 -6.11 14.65
CA ALA A 86 -2.91 -7.25 14.50
C ALA A 86 -1.83 -7.26 15.59
N MET A 87 -1.50 -8.44 16.11
CA MET A 87 -0.43 -8.64 17.08
C MET A 87 0.45 -9.80 16.66
N VAL A 88 1.77 -9.59 16.62
CA VAL A 88 2.75 -10.66 16.41
C VAL A 88 2.79 -11.54 17.67
N ILE A 89 2.55 -12.83 17.50
CA ILE A 89 2.51 -13.80 18.60
C ILE A 89 3.94 -14.17 19.02
N ASP A 90 4.18 -14.26 20.32
CA ASP A 90 5.37 -14.92 20.85
C ASP A 90 5.27 -16.45 20.66
N LEU A 91 6.14 -16.99 19.80
CA LEU A 91 6.19 -18.41 19.48
C LEU A 91 7.16 -19.21 20.37
N GLN A 92 7.82 -18.58 21.34
CA GLN A 92 8.71 -19.30 22.26
C GLN A 92 8.01 -20.47 22.98
N PRO A 93 6.78 -20.32 23.51
CA PRO A 93 6.09 -21.45 24.14
C PRO A 93 5.74 -22.57 23.16
N LEU A 94 5.56 -22.28 21.85
CA LEU A 94 5.35 -23.30 20.82
C LEU A 94 6.62 -24.14 20.63
N PHE A 95 7.78 -23.48 20.57
CA PHE A 95 9.07 -24.15 20.43
C PHE A 95 9.42 -25.00 21.65
N ASP A 96 9.15 -24.49 22.86
CA ASP A 96 9.32 -25.24 24.11
C ASP A 96 8.40 -26.47 24.17
N LEU A 97 7.13 -26.34 23.79
CA LEU A 97 6.20 -27.46 23.70
C LEU A 97 6.65 -28.49 22.66
N ARG A 98 7.19 -28.07 21.51
CA ARG A 98 7.74 -28.98 20.50
C ARG A 98 8.89 -29.81 21.07
N ASN A 99 9.84 -29.18 21.76
CA ASN A 99 10.96 -29.89 22.36
C ASN A 99 10.49 -30.91 23.41
N ARG A 100 9.54 -30.51 24.26
CA ARG A 100 8.94 -31.41 25.25
C ARG A 100 8.17 -32.57 24.60
N LEU A 101 7.46 -32.31 23.51
CA LEU A 101 6.75 -33.33 22.74
C LEU A 101 7.73 -34.36 22.14
N ALA A 102 8.87 -33.90 21.62
CA ALA A 102 9.91 -34.78 21.10
C ALA A 102 10.50 -35.67 22.21
N SER A 103 10.80 -35.12 23.38
CA SER A 103 11.26 -35.90 24.54
C SER A 103 10.21 -36.91 25.02
N ALA A 104 8.95 -36.48 25.17
CA ALA A 104 7.86 -37.37 25.58
C ALA A 104 7.62 -38.50 24.57
N ARG A 105 7.87 -38.26 23.28
CA ARG A 105 7.81 -39.31 22.26
C ARG A 105 8.91 -40.35 22.46
N ALA A 106 10.14 -39.91 22.71
CA ALA A 106 11.27 -40.79 23.00
C ALA A 106 11.05 -41.60 24.29
N ASP A 107 10.41 -41.01 25.31
CA ASP A 107 10.04 -41.71 26.54
C ASP A 107 9.00 -42.80 26.27
N VAL A 108 7.97 -42.52 25.47
CA VAL A 108 6.98 -43.53 25.05
C VAL A 108 7.65 -44.69 24.32
N ASP A 109 8.57 -44.41 23.40
CA ASP A 109 9.29 -45.45 22.65
C ASP A 109 10.19 -46.29 23.60
N THR A 110 10.89 -45.65 24.54
CA THR A 110 11.74 -46.29 25.55
C THR A 110 10.93 -47.20 26.49
N PHE A 111 9.85 -46.67 27.08
CA PHE A 111 9.01 -47.45 28.00
C PHE A 111 8.19 -48.53 27.27
N THR A 112 7.93 -48.36 25.97
CA THR A 112 7.33 -49.43 25.16
C THR A 112 8.28 -50.63 25.06
N ALA A 113 9.56 -50.38 24.78
CA ALA A 113 10.57 -51.44 24.73
C ALA A 113 10.78 -52.11 26.10
N GLN A 114 10.83 -51.32 27.19
CA GLN A 114 10.97 -51.84 28.55
C GLN A 114 9.79 -52.73 28.96
N ALA A 115 8.55 -52.25 28.75
CA ALA A 115 7.35 -53.01 29.06
C ALA A 115 7.25 -54.30 28.22
N ALA A 116 7.69 -54.28 26.96
CA ALA A 116 7.76 -55.48 26.13
C ALA A 116 8.76 -56.50 26.69
N SER A 117 9.97 -56.04 27.05
CA SER A 117 11.02 -56.90 27.62
C SER A 117 10.59 -57.53 28.95
N SER A 118 10.06 -56.73 29.89
CA SER A 118 9.63 -57.25 31.20
C SER A 118 8.41 -58.16 31.11
N ARG A 119 7.52 -57.92 30.15
CA ARG A 119 6.41 -58.84 29.85
C ARG A 119 6.92 -60.20 29.36
N THR A 120 7.88 -60.24 28.43
CA THR A 120 8.49 -61.50 27.98
C THR A 120 9.22 -62.21 29.13
N GLN A 121 9.93 -61.48 29.99
CA GLN A 121 10.62 -62.06 31.15
C GLN A 121 9.65 -62.68 32.17
N TYR A 122 8.53 -62.00 32.48
CA TYR A 122 7.49 -62.55 33.34
C TYR A 122 6.85 -63.80 32.72
N GLN A 123 6.53 -63.78 31.42
CA GLN A 123 6.00 -64.95 30.70
C GLN A 123 6.96 -66.13 30.77
N GLY A 124 8.24 -65.92 30.50
CA GLY A 124 9.27 -66.96 30.62
C GLY A 124 9.37 -67.53 32.04
N SER A 125 9.39 -66.65 33.06
CA SER A 125 9.42 -67.05 34.46
C SER A 125 8.17 -67.84 34.88
N ARG A 126 7.00 -67.48 34.34
CA ARG A 126 5.74 -68.18 34.59
C ARG A 126 5.75 -69.59 33.98
N THR A 127 6.24 -69.74 32.74
CA THR A 127 6.39 -71.05 32.10
C THR A 127 7.35 -71.93 32.89
N LEU A 128 8.52 -71.41 33.26
CA LEU A 128 9.50 -72.15 34.07
C LEU A 128 9.00 -72.49 35.47
N PHE A 129 8.14 -71.66 36.08
CA PHE A 129 7.56 -71.99 37.38
C PHE A 129 6.52 -73.12 37.27
N ALA A 130 5.74 -73.12 36.18
CA ALA A 130 4.74 -74.15 35.91
C ALA A 130 5.38 -75.50 35.53
N ASP A 131 6.55 -75.46 34.90
CA ASP A 131 7.37 -76.62 34.57
C ASP A 131 8.28 -76.99 35.75
N ASP A 132 7.81 -77.89 36.61
CA ASP A 132 8.55 -78.44 37.75
C ASP A 132 9.14 -77.43 38.76
N ARG A 133 8.62 -76.21 38.80
CA ARG A 133 9.11 -75.11 39.67
C ARG A 133 10.60 -74.82 39.45
N ASN A 134 11.02 -74.82 38.19
CA ASN A 134 12.39 -74.50 37.78
C ASN A 134 12.84 -73.08 38.15
N VAL A 135 11.93 -72.21 38.61
CA VAL A 135 12.22 -70.92 39.25
C VAL A 135 11.48 -70.78 40.59
N SER A 136 11.98 -69.93 41.48
CA SER A 136 11.31 -69.70 42.78
C SER A 136 10.03 -68.86 42.65
N GLN A 137 9.07 -69.07 43.55
CA GLN A 137 7.86 -68.23 43.63
C GLN A 137 8.22 -66.74 43.84
N LYS A 138 9.26 -66.46 44.64
CA LYS A 138 9.76 -65.10 44.86
C LYS A 138 10.27 -64.46 43.56
N SER A 139 10.97 -65.22 42.72
CA SER A 139 11.46 -64.76 41.42
C SER A 139 10.31 -64.46 40.46
N LEU A 140 9.29 -65.32 40.43
CA LEU A 140 8.08 -65.09 39.63
C LEU A 140 7.35 -63.82 40.07
N GLN A 141 7.16 -63.63 41.38
CA GLN A 141 6.52 -62.44 41.95
C GLN A 141 7.33 -61.17 41.65
N ALA A 142 8.66 -61.21 41.76
CA ALA A 142 9.52 -60.09 41.39
C ALA A 142 9.36 -59.71 39.90
N ALA A 143 9.38 -60.70 39.00
CA ALA A 143 9.16 -60.47 37.56
C ALA A 143 7.78 -59.88 37.27
N GLN A 144 6.73 -60.31 37.98
CA GLN A 144 5.39 -59.75 37.89
C GLN A 144 5.36 -58.28 38.31
N SER A 145 5.96 -57.94 39.45
CA SER A 145 6.04 -56.56 39.95
C SER A 145 6.80 -55.64 38.99
N THR A 146 7.91 -56.12 38.41
CA THR A 146 8.66 -55.36 37.39
C THR A 146 7.80 -55.10 36.14
N MET A 147 7.12 -56.12 35.62
CA MET A 147 6.22 -55.97 34.46
C MET A 147 5.13 -54.93 34.74
N GLN A 148 4.45 -55.02 35.89
CA GLN A 148 3.42 -54.05 36.27
C GLN A 148 3.97 -52.63 36.43
N GLY A 149 5.16 -52.49 37.00
CA GLY A 149 5.84 -51.20 37.12
C GLY A 149 6.18 -50.58 35.78
N ASP A 150 6.70 -51.36 34.82
CA ASP A 150 7.06 -50.86 33.49
C ASP A 150 5.84 -50.57 32.62
N GLU A 151 4.76 -51.36 32.74
CA GLU A 151 3.46 -51.05 32.13
C GLU A 151 2.89 -49.72 32.65
N ALA A 152 3.01 -49.46 33.96
CA ALA A 152 2.58 -48.19 34.54
C ALA A 152 3.42 -47.00 34.05
N LYS A 153 4.74 -47.16 33.89
CA LYS A 153 5.62 -46.13 33.30
C LYS A 153 5.23 -45.81 31.86
N LEU A 154 5.00 -46.84 31.04
CA LEU A 154 4.54 -46.66 29.67
C LEU A 154 3.21 -45.91 29.62
N GLN A 155 2.27 -46.27 30.49
CA GLN A 155 0.98 -45.58 30.56
C GLN A 155 1.15 -44.11 30.96
N SER A 156 1.99 -43.82 31.95
CA SER A 156 2.29 -42.45 32.38
C SER A 156 2.88 -41.62 31.23
N ALA A 157 3.87 -42.15 30.49
CA ALA A 157 4.48 -41.44 29.37
C ALA A 157 3.50 -41.16 28.23
N ARG A 158 2.57 -42.08 27.94
CA ARG A 158 1.50 -41.87 26.95
C ARG A 158 0.56 -40.74 27.36
N VAL A 159 0.18 -40.68 28.64
CA VAL A 159 -0.66 -39.59 29.17
C VAL A 159 0.08 -38.26 29.05
N THR A 160 1.37 -38.20 29.38
CA THR A 160 2.19 -37.00 29.21
C THR A 160 2.26 -36.55 27.76
N LEU A 161 2.50 -37.47 26.81
CA LEU A 161 2.54 -37.16 25.38
C LEU A 161 1.21 -36.56 24.90
N ASN A 162 0.08 -37.17 25.26
CA ASN A 162 -1.25 -36.69 24.89
C ASN A 162 -1.56 -35.33 25.53
N GLY A 163 -1.16 -35.10 26.78
CA GLY A 163 -1.34 -33.81 27.45
C GLY A 163 -0.56 -32.68 26.78
N LEU A 164 0.64 -32.96 26.28
CA LEU A 164 1.45 -31.99 25.53
C LEU A 164 0.85 -31.66 24.16
N ASP A 165 0.34 -32.64 23.42
CA ASP A 165 -0.37 -32.40 22.14
C ASP A 165 -1.63 -31.55 22.36
N GLY A 166 -2.42 -31.89 23.38
CA GLY A 166 -3.61 -31.12 23.76
C GLY A 166 -3.30 -29.68 24.16
N ALA A 167 -2.26 -29.45 24.96
CA ALA A 167 -1.83 -28.12 25.35
C ALA A 167 -1.40 -27.27 24.14
N MET A 168 -0.70 -27.87 23.18
CA MET A 168 -0.27 -27.20 21.96
C MET A 168 -1.48 -26.77 21.11
N ARG A 169 -2.46 -27.65 20.91
CA ARG A 169 -3.70 -27.33 20.18
C ARG A 169 -4.52 -26.24 20.87
N GLN A 170 -4.62 -26.28 22.20
CA GLN A 170 -5.38 -25.29 22.96
C GLN A 170 -4.76 -23.88 22.87
N GLN A 171 -3.44 -23.77 22.82
CA GLN A 171 -2.74 -22.48 22.80
C GLN A 171 -2.55 -21.91 21.39
N PHE A 172 -2.31 -22.78 20.40
CA PHE A 172 -1.89 -22.37 19.05
C PHE A 172 -2.82 -22.84 17.93
N GLY A 173 -3.79 -23.70 18.21
CA GLY A 173 -4.70 -24.27 17.22
C GLY A 173 -4.07 -25.40 16.40
N ASP A 174 -4.90 -26.06 15.59
CA ASP A 174 -4.50 -27.30 14.91
C ASP A 174 -3.41 -27.11 13.86
N VAL A 175 -3.44 -26.00 13.11
CA VAL A 175 -2.48 -25.77 12.02
C VAL A 175 -1.05 -25.66 12.55
N LEU A 176 -0.84 -24.84 13.58
CA LEU A 176 0.47 -24.68 14.21
C LEU A 176 0.88 -25.92 15.01
N ALA A 177 -0.06 -26.58 15.71
CA ALA A 177 0.22 -27.81 16.42
C ALA A 177 0.69 -28.93 15.47
N ASN A 178 -0.02 -29.13 14.35
CA ASN A 178 0.36 -30.12 13.34
C ASN A 178 1.68 -29.75 12.65
N ALA A 179 1.90 -28.46 12.34
CA ALA A 179 3.16 -27.99 11.77
C ALA A 179 4.34 -28.23 12.72
N ALA A 180 4.16 -28.00 14.03
CA ALA A 180 5.17 -28.29 15.03
C ALA A 180 5.39 -29.80 15.17
N ALA A 181 4.35 -30.63 15.20
CA ALA A 181 4.48 -32.09 15.37
C ALA A 181 5.20 -32.77 14.19
N ALA A 182 5.02 -32.28 12.96
CA ALA A 182 5.57 -32.88 11.75
C ALA A 182 7.12 -32.73 11.63
N PRO A 183 7.87 -33.80 11.31
CA PRO A 183 9.34 -33.75 11.23
C PRO A 183 9.94 -32.78 10.20
N ALA A 184 9.24 -32.53 9.09
CA ALA A 184 9.73 -31.73 7.96
C ALA A 184 8.76 -30.60 7.54
N SER A 185 8.06 -30.00 8.50
CA SER A 185 7.16 -28.88 8.22
C SER A 185 7.93 -27.64 7.76
N ARG A 186 7.71 -27.23 6.51
CA ARG A 186 8.27 -25.97 5.96
C ARG A 186 7.84 -24.75 6.78
N LEU A 187 6.56 -24.69 7.16
CA LEU A 187 6.04 -23.60 8.00
C LEU A 187 6.82 -23.51 9.30
N PHE A 188 6.98 -24.63 10.02
CA PHE A 188 7.70 -24.63 11.29
C PHE A 188 9.17 -24.22 11.13
N GLN A 189 9.84 -24.68 10.07
CA GLN A 189 11.23 -24.29 9.77
C GLN A 189 11.37 -22.77 9.52
N LEU A 190 10.43 -22.16 8.79
CA LEU A 190 10.41 -20.70 8.57
C LEU A 190 10.18 -19.93 9.88
N LEU A 191 9.28 -20.41 10.74
CA LEU A 191 9.03 -19.81 12.05
C LEU A 191 10.24 -19.94 12.98
N GLN A 192 10.85 -21.13 13.05
CA GLN A 192 12.00 -21.40 13.92
C GLN A 192 13.25 -20.62 13.49
N SER A 193 13.41 -20.37 12.18
CA SER A 193 14.52 -19.57 11.64
C SER A 193 14.27 -18.06 11.69
N GLY A 194 13.08 -17.62 12.14
CA GLY A 194 12.71 -16.20 12.19
C GLY A 194 12.47 -15.56 10.82
N GLN A 195 12.32 -16.37 9.77
CA GLN A 195 12.00 -15.92 8.41
C GLN A 195 10.51 -15.65 8.22
N ALA A 196 9.67 -16.20 9.09
CA ALA A 196 8.25 -15.93 9.15
C ALA A 196 7.79 -15.68 10.58
N VAL A 197 6.70 -14.94 10.71
CA VAL A 197 6.02 -14.67 11.99
C VAL A 197 4.54 -15.03 11.89
N VAL A 198 3.93 -15.35 13.04
CA VAL A 198 2.49 -15.54 13.15
C VAL A 198 1.87 -14.29 13.76
N LEU A 199 0.81 -13.78 13.14
CA LEU A 199 0.00 -12.68 13.63
C LEU A 199 -1.36 -13.18 14.07
N ARG A 200 -1.84 -12.66 15.20
CA ARG A 200 -3.24 -12.69 15.59
C ARG A 200 -3.91 -11.43 15.07
N VAL A 201 -4.83 -11.56 14.13
CA VAL A 201 -5.60 -10.46 13.54
C VAL A 201 -7.03 -10.56 14.03
N THR A 202 -7.53 -9.50 14.68
CA THR A 202 -8.88 -9.46 15.24
C THR A 202 -9.81 -8.71 14.30
N LEU A 203 -10.70 -9.44 13.64
CA LEU A 203 -11.68 -8.85 12.74
C LEU A 203 -12.86 -8.29 13.54
N PRO A 204 -13.35 -7.08 13.25
CA PRO A 204 -14.45 -6.48 13.98
C PRO A 204 -15.73 -7.30 13.79
N THR A 205 -16.65 -7.25 14.75
CA THR A 205 -17.93 -7.99 14.69
C THR A 205 -18.82 -7.57 13.53
N SER A 206 -18.64 -6.35 13.02
CA SER A 206 -19.29 -5.84 11.81
C SER A 206 -18.74 -6.46 10.51
N PHE A 207 -17.63 -7.20 10.57
CA PHE A 207 -17.06 -7.92 9.43
C PHE A 207 -17.94 -9.14 9.09
N GLY A 208 -18.98 -8.92 8.28
CA GLY A 208 -20.01 -9.91 7.96
C GLY A 208 -19.64 -10.94 6.88
N MET A 209 -18.36 -11.15 6.60
CA MET A 209 -17.87 -12.07 5.56
C MET A 209 -16.90 -13.10 6.12
N ALA A 210 -16.63 -14.14 5.34
CA ALA A 210 -15.54 -15.05 5.66
C ALA A 210 -14.19 -14.30 5.69
N PRO A 211 -13.31 -14.56 6.67
CA PRO A 211 -11.98 -13.98 6.72
C PRO A 211 -11.21 -14.27 5.43
N PRO A 212 -10.59 -13.27 4.79
CA PRO A 212 -9.90 -13.48 3.52
C PRO A 212 -8.66 -14.37 3.69
N GLU A 213 -8.29 -15.10 2.63
CA GLU A 213 -7.09 -15.94 2.66
C GLU A 213 -5.80 -15.14 2.69
N ARG A 214 -5.84 -13.91 2.16
CA ARG A 214 -4.68 -13.02 2.07
C ARG A 214 -5.07 -11.64 2.59
N ILE A 215 -4.18 -11.08 3.38
CA ILE A 215 -4.25 -9.72 3.91
C ILE A 215 -2.89 -9.05 3.70
N ALA A 216 -2.83 -7.76 3.99
CA ALA A 216 -1.59 -7.01 4.10
C ALA A 216 -1.39 -6.58 5.55
N VAL A 217 -0.15 -6.54 6.03
CA VAL A 217 0.21 -6.10 7.38
C VAL A 217 1.12 -4.89 7.25
N ASP A 218 0.78 -3.81 7.95
CA ASP A 218 1.61 -2.63 8.03
C ASP A 218 2.78 -2.88 8.97
N THR A 219 3.95 -2.36 8.64
CA THR A 219 5.14 -2.43 9.49
C THR A 219 5.57 -1.03 9.91
N ALA A 220 6.26 -0.91 11.05
CA ALA A 220 6.65 0.39 11.62
C ALA A 220 7.59 1.21 10.72
N ASP A 221 8.28 0.57 9.78
CA ASP A 221 9.12 1.19 8.75
C ASP A 221 8.33 1.61 7.49
N GLY A 222 7.00 1.54 7.51
CA GLY A 222 6.11 1.95 6.43
C GLY A 222 5.97 0.95 5.29
N ARG A 223 6.59 -0.24 5.39
CA ARG A 223 6.36 -1.31 4.43
C ARG A 223 5.01 -1.98 4.67
N VAL A 224 4.55 -2.68 3.63
CA VAL A 224 3.35 -3.52 3.68
C VAL A 224 3.77 -4.93 3.31
N VAL A 225 3.53 -5.89 4.21
CA VAL A 225 3.92 -7.28 4.04
C VAL A 225 2.67 -8.14 3.81
N PRO A 226 2.64 -9.00 2.79
CA PRO A 226 1.52 -9.93 2.61
C PRO A 226 1.49 -10.98 3.73
N ALA A 227 0.30 -11.31 4.22
CA ALA A 227 0.11 -12.40 5.17
C ALA A 227 -0.99 -13.36 4.70
N GLN A 228 -0.79 -14.65 4.96
CA GLN A 228 -1.69 -15.73 4.57
C GLN A 228 -2.42 -16.30 5.78
N ARG A 229 -3.72 -16.54 5.64
CA ARG A 229 -4.55 -17.09 6.71
C ARG A 229 -4.12 -18.52 7.04
N LEU A 230 -3.89 -18.79 8.32
CA LEU A 230 -3.64 -20.13 8.84
C LEU A 230 -4.93 -20.77 9.34
N SER A 231 -5.55 -20.19 10.36
CA SER A 231 -6.72 -20.76 11.03
C SER A 231 -7.43 -19.70 11.88
N ALA A 232 -8.57 -20.06 12.48
CA ALA A 232 -9.08 -19.30 13.62
C ALA A 232 -8.05 -19.33 14.77
N SER A 233 -7.99 -18.27 15.57
CA SER A 233 -7.16 -18.23 16.77
C SER A 233 -7.94 -18.83 17.95
N PRO A 234 -7.36 -19.78 18.71
CA PRO A 234 -8.02 -20.30 19.93
C PRO A 234 -8.01 -19.29 21.08
N LEU A 235 -7.15 -18.26 20.99
CA LEU A 235 -7.01 -17.19 21.97
C LEU A 235 -7.48 -15.86 21.38
N VAL A 236 -8.11 -15.04 22.22
CA VAL A 236 -8.47 -13.65 21.93
C VAL A 236 -7.43 -12.71 22.53
N ASP A 237 -7.30 -11.52 21.95
CA ASP A 237 -6.68 -10.40 22.67
C ASP A 237 -7.76 -9.73 23.54
N PRO A 238 -7.63 -9.72 24.87
CA PRO A 238 -8.65 -9.12 25.73
C PRO A 238 -8.79 -7.60 25.55
N ALA A 239 -7.81 -6.93 24.93
CA ALA A 239 -7.87 -5.51 24.64
C ALA A 239 -8.71 -5.17 23.40
N VAL A 240 -9.02 -6.15 22.55
CA VAL A 240 -9.70 -5.93 21.27
C VAL A 240 -10.93 -6.81 21.14
N GLN A 241 -12.08 -6.21 20.85
CA GLN A 241 -13.31 -6.96 20.59
C GLN A 241 -13.38 -7.41 19.13
N GLY A 242 -13.69 -8.68 18.89
CA GLY A 242 -13.86 -9.22 17.55
C GLY A 242 -13.58 -10.71 17.46
N SER A 243 -13.49 -11.20 16.23
CA SER A 243 -13.15 -12.60 15.92
C SER A 243 -11.67 -12.72 15.57
N PRO A 244 -10.84 -13.40 16.37
CA PRO A 244 -9.40 -13.49 16.14
C PRO A 244 -9.03 -14.62 15.17
N TRP A 245 -8.10 -14.33 14.26
CA TRP A 245 -7.59 -15.26 13.25
C TRP A 245 -6.07 -15.25 13.25
N LEU A 246 -5.47 -16.40 12.95
CA LEU A 246 -4.03 -16.55 12.79
C LEU A 246 -3.66 -16.38 11.32
N TYR A 247 -2.66 -15.55 11.06
CA TYR A 247 -2.03 -15.36 9.76
C TYR A 247 -0.52 -15.56 9.88
N VAL A 248 0.13 -15.99 8.80
CA VAL A 248 1.58 -16.05 8.68
C VAL A 248 2.07 -15.00 7.69
N ALA A 249 3.13 -14.29 8.04
CA ALA A 249 3.81 -13.36 7.15
C ALA A 249 5.29 -13.73 7.02
N ASP A 250 5.80 -13.72 5.79
CA ASP A 250 7.22 -13.95 5.50
C ASP A 250 8.01 -12.65 5.75
N ALA A 251 8.14 -12.30 7.02
CA ALA A 251 8.89 -11.14 7.50
C ALA A 251 9.44 -11.38 8.89
N THR A 252 10.48 -10.62 9.25
CA THR A 252 11.03 -10.58 10.60
C THR A 252 10.41 -9.41 11.36
N LEU A 253 9.48 -9.72 12.26
CA LEU A 253 8.86 -8.75 13.16
C LEU A 253 9.06 -9.17 14.62
N PRO A 254 9.32 -8.25 15.55
CA PRO A 254 9.44 -8.58 16.97
C PRO A 254 8.17 -9.22 17.52
N ALA A 255 8.32 -10.21 18.40
CA ALA A 255 7.21 -10.79 19.16
C ALA A 255 6.49 -9.71 19.99
N ASN A 256 5.19 -9.88 20.18
CA ASN A 256 4.30 -8.96 20.89
C ASN A 256 4.13 -7.56 20.27
N LEU A 257 4.69 -7.32 19.08
CA LEU A 257 4.44 -6.09 18.32
C LEU A 257 2.95 -5.97 17.97
N ARG A 258 2.34 -4.83 18.30
CA ARG A 258 1.01 -4.43 17.81
C ARG A 258 1.15 -3.63 16.52
N THR A 259 0.31 -3.92 15.55
CA THR A 259 0.27 -3.26 14.24
C THR A 259 -1.15 -3.34 13.63
N SER A 260 -1.33 -2.82 12.43
CA SER A 260 -2.56 -2.91 11.65
C SER A 260 -2.45 -3.93 10.51
N ALA A 261 -3.57 -4.58 10.23
CA ALA A 261 -3.77 -5.39 9.04
C ALA A 261 -4.79 -4.71 8.11
N ARG A 262 -4.43 -4.61 6.83
CA ARG A 262 -5.33 -4.22 5.75
C ARG A 262 -6.08 -5.45 5.28
N VAL A 263 -7.37 -5.51 5.59
CA VAL A 263 -8.24 -6.65 5.31
C VAL A 263 -9.19 -6.28 4.17
N PRO A 264 -9.11 -6.95 3.00
CA PRO A 264 -10.02 -6.66 1.90
C PRO A 264 -11.46 -7.02 2.26
N THR A 265 -12.40 -6.15 1.88
CA THR A 265 -13.86 -6.34 2.05
C THR A 265 -14.59 -6.66 0.75
N SER A 266 -13.87 -6.76 -0.36
CA SER A 266 -14.37 -7.22 -1.65
C SER A 266 -13.36 -8.18 -2.22
N SER A 267 -13.79 -9.26 -2.88
CA SER A 267 -12.87 -10.12 -3.66
C SER A 267 -12.45 -9.48 -4.98
N GLU A 268 -13.20 -8.48 -5.46
CA GLU A 268 -12.93 -7.78 -6.71
C GLU A 268 -12.18 -6.49 -6.43
N ALA A 269 -10.97 -6.38 -6.99
CA ALA A 269 -10.30 -5.11 -7.12
C ALA A 269 -11.02 -4.29 -8.19
N VAL A 270 -11.47 -3.10 -7.82
CA VAL A 270 -12.10 -2.16 -8.74
C VAL A 270 -10.99 -1.33 -9.39
N SER A 271 -11.01 -1.26 -10.72
CA SER A 271 -10.16 -0.33 -11.45
C SER A 271 -10.73 1.07 -11.27
N GLY A 272 -9.91 1.99 -10.75
CA GLY A 272 -10.23 3.41 -10.62
C GLY A 272 -9.08 4.28 -11.12
N LEU A 273 -9.27 5.59 -11.10
CA LEU A 273 -8.23 6.57 -11.33
C LEU A 273 -7.94 7.28 -10.00
N LEU A 274 -6.67 7.40 -9.63
CA LEU A 274 -6.27 8.16 -8.45
C LEU A 274 -6.02 9.60 -8.87
N ILE A 275 -6.85 10.53 -8.41
CA ILE A 275 -6.63 11.96 -8.54
C ILE A 275 -5.76 12.40 -7.35
N PRO A 276 -4.52 12.85 -7.57
CA PRO A 276 -3.63 13.25 -6.48
C PRO A 276 -4.26 14.37 -5.65
N ALA A 277 -4.03 14.35 -4.33
CA ALA A 277 -4.60 15.36 -3.43
C ALA A 277 -4.26 16.80 -3.87
N GLN A 278 -3.04 17.05 -4.37
CA GLN A 278 -2.62 18.38 -4.84
C GLN A 278 -3.36 18.87 -6.10
N ALA A 279 -4.00 17.97 -6.86
CA ALA A 279 -4.76 18.31 -8.05
C ALA A 279 -6.21 18.73 -7.74
N VAL A 280 -6.66 18.54 -6.49
CA VAL A 280 -8.03 18.82 -6.07
C VAL A 280 -8.17 20.24 -5.54
N VAL A 281 -9.15 20.95 -6.07
CA VAL A 281 -9.54 22.30 -5.65
C VAL A 281 -10.93 22.26 -5.03
N TRP A 282 -11.07 22.85 -3.84
CA TRP A 282 -12.35 23.01 -3.16
C TRP A 282 -13.02 24.31 -3.57
N TYR A 283 -14.22 24.21 -4.15
CA TYR A 283 -14.99 25.38 -4.57
C TYR A 283 -16.49 25.09 -4.52
N GLY A 284 -17.27 26.02 -3.99
CA GLY A 284 -18.73 25.90 -3.90
C GLY A 284 -19.19 24.71 -3.04
N GLY A 285 -18.39 24.30 -2.05
CA GLY A 285 -18.67 23.13 -1.21
C GLY A 285 -18.42 21.78 -1.89
N GLN A 286 -17.80 21.78 -3.07
CA GLN A 286 -17.50 20.58 -3.86
C GLN A 286 -16.01 20.52 -4.22
N THR A 287 -15.55 19.30 -4.50
CA THR A 287 -14.18 19.01 -4.96
C THR A 287 -14.12 18.94 -6.48
N TRP A 288 -13.07 19.54 -7.05
CA TRP A 288 -12.91 19.69 -8.49
C TRP A 288 -11.46 19.43 -8.91
N ALA A 289 -11.26 18.97 -10.15
CA ALA A 289 -9.94 18.88 -10.78
C ALA A 289 -10.00 19.48 -12.18
N TRP A 290 -8.92 20.13 -12.61
CA TRP A 290 -8.81 20.69 -13.95
C TRP A 290 -8.20 19.69 -14.92
N VAL A 291 -8.85 19.48 -16.06
CA VAL A 291 -8.37 18.64 -17.16
C VAL A 291 -7.94 19.53 -18.32
N ARG A 292 -6.73 19.34 -18.83
CA ARG A 292 -6.27 19.97 -20.06
C ARG A 292 -6.89 19.25 -21.27
N THR A 293 -7.87 19.88 -21.90
CA THR A 293 -8.61 19.34 -23.05
C THR A 293 -7.98 19.71 -24.39
N ALA A 294 -7.17 20.77 -24.43
CA ALA A 294 -6.30 21.15 -25.55
C ALA A 294 -5.05 21.90 -24.99
N PRO A 295 -4.01 22.17 -25.80
CA PRO A 295 -2.76 22.79 -25.31
C PRO A 295 -2.94 24.06 -24.46
N GLU A 296 -3.98 24.84 -24.74
CA GLU A 296 -4.30 26.09 -24.03
C GLU A 296 -5.65 26.05 -23.32
N ARG A 297 -6.36 24.91 -23.31
CA ARG A 297 -7.74 24.81 -22.83
C ARG A 297 -7.84 23.88 -21.64
N PHE A 298 -8.46 24.38 -20.58
CA PHE A 298 -8.67 23.67 -19.33
C PHE A 298 -10.16 23.68 -18.99
N THR A 299 -10.67 22.50 -18.64
CA THR A 299 -12.06 22.33 -18.18
C THR A 299 -12.04 21.74 -16.78
N ARG A 300 -12.83 22.32 -15.88
CA ARG A 300 -12.98 21.80 -14.53
C ARG A 300 -14.00 20.66 -14.52
N ARG A 301 -13.64 19.54 -13.89
CA ARG A 301 -14.52 18.38 -13.71
C ARG A 301 -14.73 18.09 -12.24
N TYR A 302 -15.96 17.71 -11.89
CA TYR A 302 -16.33 17.34 -10.54
C TYR A 302 -15.57 16.08 -10.13
N VAL A 303 -14.98 16.11 -8.94
CA VAL A 303 -14.35 14.95 -8.30
C VAL A 303 -15.33 14.47 -7.24
N PRO A 304 -16.04 13.34 -7.46
CA PRO A 304 -16.91 12.77 -6.45
C PRO A 304 -16.15 12.51 -5.15
N ALA A 305 -16.82 12.73 -4.02
CA ALA A 305 -16.32 12.26 -2.73
C ALA A 305 -16.29 10.71 -2.78
N GLY A 306 -15.09 10.16 -2.95
CA GLY A 306 -14.83 8.72 -3.05
C GLY A 306 -14.01 8.21 -1.86
N ASN A 307 -13.32 7.09 -2.05
CA ASN A 307 -12.29 6.65 -1.10
C ASN A 307 -11.12 7.66 -1.15
N GLU A 308 -11.12 8.59 -0.20
CA GLU A 308 -10.00 9.50 0.06
C GLU A 308 -8.97 8.77 0.94
N ASP A 309 -7.71 8.78 0.51
CA ASP A 309 -6.56 8.37 1.31
C ASP A 309 -5.45 9.44 1.24
N ASP A 310 -4.35 9.25 1.96
CA ASP A 310 -3.22 10.19 1.97
C ASP A 310 -2.65 10.51 0.58
N ARG A 311 -2.95 9.69 -0.44
CA ARG A 311 -2.49 9.88 -1.83
C ARG A 311 -3.48 10.68 -2.66
N GLY A 312 -4.75 10.75 -2.27
CA GLY A 312 -5.78 11.57 -2.94
C GLY A 312 -7.13 10.87 -3.07
N PHE A 313 -7.85 11.19 -4.15
CA PHE A 313 -9.24 10.80 -4.37
C PHE A 313 -9.35 9.73 -5.44
N MET A 314 -10.00 8.61 -5.10
CA MET A 314 -10.30 7.57 -6.06
C MET A 314 -11.61 7.85 -6.81
N VAL A 315 -11.56 7.87 -8.13
CA VAL A 315 -12.74 8.05 -9.00
C VAL A 315 -12.92 6.87 -9.94
N THR A 316 -14.18 6.49 -10.19
CA THR A 316 -14.56 5.43 -11.13
C THR A 316 -15.37 5.95 -12.33
N SER A 317 -15.69 7.24 -12.33
CA SER A 317 -16.45 7.92 -13.40
C SER A 317 -16.02 9.39 -13.52
N GLY A 318 -16.35 10.03 -14.64
CA GLY A 318 -16.04 11.45 -14.91
C GLY A 318 -14.62 11.75 -15.42
N PHE A 319 -13.73 10.77 -15.36
CA PHE A 319 -12.33 10.87 -15.79
C PHE A 319 -11.91 9.62 -16.58
N HIS A 320 -10.89 9.76 -17.43
CA HIS A 320 -10.34 8.66 -18.21
C HIS A 320 -8.83 8.52 -17.97
N ALA A 321 -8.32 7.29 -18.12
CA ALA A 321 -6.89 7.06 -18.12
C ALA A 321 -6.23 7.86 -19.25
N GLY A 322 -5.13 8.56 -18.93
CA GLY A 322 -4.42 9.46 -19.83
C GLY A 322 -4.88 10.92 -19.79
N ASP A 323 -6.02 11.23 -19.16
CA ASP A 323 -6.46 12.62 -18.95
C ASP A 323 -5.35 13.43 -18.28
N GLN A 324 -5.05 14.60 -18.84
CA GLN A 324 -3.98 15.48 -18.38
C GLN A 324 -4.52 16.39 -17.28
N ILE A 325 -4.30 16.01 -16.02
CA ILE A 325 -4.81 16.73 -14.85
C ILE A 325 -3.80 17.75 -14.37
N VAL A 326 -4.28 18.94 -14.04
CA VAL A 326 -3.46 20.00 -13.45
C VAL A 326 -3.09 19.63 -12.01
N THR A 327 -1.79 19.43 -11.76
CA THR A 327 -1.24 19.08 -10.45
C THR A 327 -0.61 20.27 -9.73
N GLN A 328 -0.34 21.37 -10.43
CA GLN A 328 0.13 22.64 -9.87
C GLN A 328 -0.56 23.81 -10.58
N GLY A 329 -0.84 24.90 -9.87
CA GLY A 329 -1.48 26.09 -10.45
C GLY A 329 -2.99 25.99 -10.65
N ALA A 330 -3.65 24.96 -10.10
CA ALA A 330 -5.09 24.75 -10.24
C ALA A 330 -5.95 25.89 -9.66
N GLN A 331 -5.46 26.57 -8.62
CA GLN A 331 -6.13 27.75 -8.04
C GLN A 331 -6.08 28.96 -8.98
N LEU A 332 -5.04 29.12 -9.80
CA LEU A 332 -4.93 30.22 -10.76
C LEU A 332 -5.96 30.06 -11.88
N LEU A 333 -6.20 28.83 -12.34
CA LEU A 333 -7.27 28.53 -13.29
C LEU A 333 -8.66 28.88 -12.71
N LEU A 334 -8.88 28.56 -11.42
CA LEU A 334 -10.11 28.97 -10.73
C LEU A 334 -10.23 30.49 -10.63
N SER A 335 -9.13 31.21 -10.33
CA SER A 335 -9.14 32.67 -10.30
C SER A 335 -9.49 33.27 -11.66
N GLU A 336 -8.95 32.74 -12.76
CA GLU A 336 -9.30 33.18 -14.11
C GLU A 336 -10.76 32.86 -14.47
N GLU A 337 -11.29 31.70 -14.05
CA GLU A 337 -12.70 31.34 -14.24
C GLU A 337 -13.66 32.31 -13.52
N LEU A 338 -13.31 32.71 -12.29
CA LEU A 338 -14.16 33.57 -11.45
C LEU A 338 -13.98 35.07 -11.73
N LYS A 339 -13.01 35.43 -12.57
CA LYS A 339 -12.72 36.82 -12.90
C LYS A 339 -13.96 37.47 -13.54
N PRO A 340 -14.48 38.58 -12.99
CA PRO A 340 -15.64 39.26 -13.57
C PRO A 340 -15.39 39.63 -15.03
N GLN A 341 -16.21 39.09 -15.93
CA GLN A 341 -16.16 39.44 -17.35
C GLN A 341 -16.87 40.78 -17.51
N GLY A 342 -16.12 41.84 -17.83
CA GLY A 342 -16.70 43.14 -18.18
C GLY A 342 -16.99 44.08 -17.02
N ILE A 343 -15.98 44.41 -16.20
CA ILE A 343 -15.97 45.74 -15.57
C ILE A 343 -15.69 46.75 -16.69
N ALA A 344 -16.72 47.08 -17.47
CA ALA A 344 -16.71 48.36 -18.13
C ALA A 344 -16.77 49.38 -16.99
N THR A 345 -15.67 50.11 -16.76
CA THR A 345 -15.74 51.39 -16.05
C THR A 345 -16.54 52.34 -16.94
N ALA A 346 -17.84 52.11 -17.04
CA ALA A 346 -18.79 53.07 -17.55
C ALA A 346 -18.99 54.07 -16.41
N CYS A 347 -18.09 55.06 -16.31
CA CYS A 347 -18.42 56.29 -15.60
C CYS A 347 -19.71 56.80 -16.21
N LYS A 348 -20.80 56.74 -15.44
CA LYS A 348 -22.15 57.05 -15.93
C LYS A 348 -22.42 58.55 -16.01
N ASP A 349 -21.54 59.40 -15.44
CA ASP A 349 -21.71 60.86 -15.43
C ASP A 349 -20.36 61.58 -15.65
N PRO A 350 -20.19 62.33 -16.76
CA PRO A 350 -19.18 63.39 -16.89
C PRO A 350 -19.79 64.71 -16.39
N PRO A 351 -19.22 65.40 -15.37
CA PRO A 351 -17.81 65.74 -15.27
C PRO A 351 -17.28 65.71 -13.82
N GLU A 352 -16.92 64.55 -13.27
CA GLU A 352 -16.14 64.47 -12.03
C GLU A 352 -15.08 63.39 -12.19
N CYS A 353 -14.10 63.67 -13.04
CA CYS A 353 -12.81 63.02 -13.05
C CYS A 353 -11.78 64.16 -13.20
N ASP A 354 -11.57 64.91 -12.12
CA ASP A 354 -10.42 65.79 -12.01
C ASP A 354 -9.20 64.96 -11.59
N ASP A 355 -8.09 65.24 -12.27
CA ASP A 355 -6.75 64.64 -12.31
C ASP A 355 -6.21 63.89 -11.07
#